data_AF-A0A438VC81-F1
#
_entry.id   AF-A0A438VC81-F1
#
_cell.length_a   1.000
_cell.length_b   1.000
_cell.length_c   1.000
_cell.angle_alpha   90.00
_cell.angle_beta   90.00
_cell.angle_gamma   90.00
#
_symmetry.space_group_name_H-M   'P 1'
#
loop_
_entity.id
_entity.type
_entity.pdbx_description
1 polymer ?
#
loop_
_entity_poly.entity_id
_entity_poly.type
_entity_poly.pdbx_seq_one_letter_code
_entity_poly.pdbx_strand_id
1 'polypeptide(L)' 'NEEEVQKLCVLAKKHGVSLTFRAAGSSLSGQASCDGVLVVVAHFFKDAQILDNAQSIQLSCGVIGSH' A
#
# COMPACT_ATOMS: atom_id res chain seq x y z
N ASN A 1 -1.89 7.83 9.59
CA ASN A 1 -1.55 7.14 8.32
C ASN A 1 -2.75 6.86 7.44
N GLU A 2 -3.80 6.16 7.89
CA GLU A 2 -4.97 5.90 7.05
C GLU A 2 -5.69 7.19 6.61
N GLU A 3 -5.91 8.13 7.53
CA GLU A 3 -6.53 9.43 7.20
C GLU A 3 -5.77 10.23 6.14
N GLU A 4 -4.44 10.11 6.10
CA GLU A 4 -3.61 10.80 5.10
C GLU A 4 -3.79 10.18 3.72
N VAL A 5 -3.86 8.85 3.65
CA VAL A 5 -4.18 8.13 2.40
C VAL A 5 -5.58 8.51 1.91
N GLN A 6 -6.56 8.59 2.82
CA GLN A 6 -7.91 9.03 2.48
C GLN A 6 -7.92 10.47 1.93
N LYS A 7 -7.22 11.41 2.58
CA LYS A 7 -7.07 12.80 2.10
C LYS A 7 -6.40 12.84 0.73
N LEU A 8 -5.39 12.01 0.50
CA LEU A 8 -4.68 11.95 -0.78
C LEU A 8 -5.60 11.47 -1.91
N CYS A 9 -6.41 10.43 -1.67
CA CYS A 9 -7.41 9.95 -2.61
C CYS A 9 -8.45 11.03 -2.96
N VAL A 10 -8.93 11.78 -1.96
CA VAL A 10 -9.88 12.88 -2.17
C VAL A 10 -9.26 13.99 -3.02
N LEU A 11 -8.02 14.38 -2.72
CA LEU A 11 -7.30 15.42 -3.47
C LEU A 11 -7.00 14.98 -4.90
N ALA A 12 -6.53 13.76 -5.11
CA ALA A 12 -6.25 13.23 -6.44
C ALA A 12 -7.50 13.23 -7.32
N LYS A 13 -8.65 12.81 -6.77
CA LYS A 13 -9.94 12.87 -7.45
C LYS A 13 -10.34 14.31 -7.77
N LYS A 14 -10.15 15.25 -6.84
CA LYS A 14 -10.46 16.68 -7.01
C LYS A 14 -9.63 17.30 -8.14
N HIS A 15 -8.37 16.89 -8.30
CA HIS A 15 -7.44 17.46 -9.26
C HIS A 15 -7.27 16.64 -10.55
N GLY A 16 -7.96 15.50 -10.68
CA GLY A 16 -7.86 14.62 -11.84
C GLY A 16 -6.50 13.95 -12.00
N VAL A 17 -5.76 13.77 -10.91
CA VAL A 17 -4.40 13.21 -10.91
C VAL A 17 -4.46 11.71 -10.62
N SER A 18 -3.74 10.90 -11.38
CA SER A 18 -3.61 9.46 -11.13
C SER A 18 -2.76 9.20 -9.87
N LEU A 19 -3.20 8.24 -9.06
CA LEU A 19 -2.42 7.74 -7.93
C LEU A 19 -1.91 6.33 -8.23
N THR A 20 -0.64 6.09 -7.94
CA THR A 20 -0.05 4.75 -8.01
C THR A 20 0.53 4.37 -6.66
N PHE A 21 0.08 3.25 -6.09
CA PHE A 21 0.51 2.80 -4.77
C PHE A 21 1.66 1.80 -4.88
N ARG A 22 2.74 2.05 -4.14
CA ARG A 22 3.89 1.15 -4.01
C ARG A 22 4.06 0.72 -2.57
N ALA A 23 3.73 -0.54 -2.29
CA ALA A 23 4.00 -1.21 -1.02
C ALA A 23 5.36 -1.94 -1.07
N ALA A 24 5.40 -3.24 -0.80
CA ALA A 24 6.62 -4.06 -0.75
C ALA A 24 7.44 -4.15 -2.06
N GLY A 25 6.81 -3.97 -3.22
CA GLY A 25 7.51 -3.97 -4.50
C GLY A 25 7.91 -5.34 -5.05
N SER A 26 7.01 -6.33 -5.06
CA SER A 26 7.19 -7.59 -5.81
C SER A 26 6.49 -7.60 -7.18
N SER A 27 5.89 -6.49 -7.62
CA SER A 27 5.24 -6.41 -8.93
C SER A 27 6.29 -6.39 -10.05
N LEU A 28 6.37 -7.48 -10.80
CA LEU A 28 7.28 -7.67 -11.94
C LEU A 28 6.99 -6.71 -13.12
N SER A 29 5.87 -5.98 -13.08
CA SER A 29 5.38 -5.14 -14.18
C SER A 29 5.77 -3.67 -14.10
N GLY A 30 6.70 -3.27 -13.22
CA GLY A 30 7.32 -1.94 -13.31
C GLY A 30 6.36 -0.75 -13.28
N GLN A 31 5.32 -0.76 -12.43
CA GLN A 31 4.39 0.36 -12.29
C GLN A 31 4.97 1.56 -11.51
N ALA A 32 6.27 1.83 -11.66
CA ALA A 32 6.91 3.05 -11.15
C ALA A 32 6.89 4.19 -12.20
N SER A 33 6.44 3.91 -13.42
CA SER A 33 6.23 4.91 -14.47
C SER A 33 4.76 5.33 -14.50
N CYS A 34 4.42 6.39 -13.79
CA CYS A 34 3.09 7.02 -13.84
C CYS A 34 3.30 8.52 -13.97
N ASP A 35 2.60 9.16 -14.91
CA ASP A 35 2.57 10.63 -15.09
C ASP A 35 1.76 11.35 -13.97
N GLY A 36 1.72 10.76 -12.78
CA GLY A 36 0.91 11.18 -11.63
C GLY A 36 1.66 11.07 -10.30
N VAL A 37 0.94 10.87 -9.19
CA VAL A 37 1.55 10.81 -7.84
C VAL A 37 1.82 9.37 -7.43
N LEU A 38 3.08 9.08 -7.09
CA LEU A 38 3.51 7.81 -6.51
C LEU A 38 3.38 7.85 -4.98
N VAL A 39 2.51 6.99 -4.45
CA VAL A 39 2.25 6.85 -3.01
C VAL A 39 3.04 5.66 -2.48
N VAL A 40 4.13 5.92 -1.76
CA VAL A 40 4.99 4.87 -1.19
C VAL A 40 4.52 4.52 0.22
N VAL A 41 3.96 3.32 0.37
CA VAL A 41 3.47 2.79 1.66
C VAL A 41 4.37 1.69 2.24
N ALA A 42 5.49 1.37 1.56
CA ALA A 42 6.42 0.28 1.90
C ALA A 42 6.95 0.29 3.35
N HIS A 43 7.05 1.46 3.96
CA HIS A 43 7.60 1.61 5.32
C HIS A 43 6.54 1.52 6.42
N PHE A 44 5.26 1.53 6.07
CA PHE A 44 4.12 1.52 7.00
C PHE A 44 3.26 0.27 6.77
N PHE A 45 2.23 0.07 7.59
CA PHE A 45 1.28 -1.06 7.45
C PHE A 45 1.96 -2.44 7.51
N LYS A 46 2.78 -2.66 8.54
CA LYS A 46 3.52 -3.92 8.78
C LYS A 46 2.86 -4.82 9.82
N ASP A 47 1.62 -4.52 10.20
CA ASP A 47 0.91 -5.28 11.21
C ASP A 47 0.58 -6.69 10.70
N ALA A 48 0.79 -7.66 11.57
CA ALA A 48 0.47 -9.05 11.35
C ALA A 48 -0.29 -9.57 12.57
N GLN A 49 -1.43 -10.22 12.32
CA GLN A 49 -2.25 -10.81 13.37
C GLN A 49 -2.54 -12.27 13.03
N ILE A 50 -2.19 -13.16 13.95
CA ILE A 50 -2.56 -14.57 13.88
C ILE A 50 -3.99 -14.72 14.40
N LEU A 51 -4.81 -15.43 13.65
CA LEU A 51 -6.22 -15.62 13.90
C LEU A 51 -6.51 -17.14 14.03
N ASP A 52 -7.67 -17.47 14.61
CA ASP A 52 -8.22 -18.83 14.65
C ASP A 52 -7.24 -19.93 15.06
N ASN A 53 -6.52 -19.77 16.19
CA ASN A 53 -5.50 -20.72 16.65
C ASN A 53 -4.45 -21.07 15.57
N ALA A 54 -3.98 -20.06 14.84
CA ALA A 54 -3.01 -20.20 13.74
C ALA A 54 -3.51 -20.94 12.49
N GLN A 55 -4.84 -21.00 12.30
CA GLN A 55 -5.43 -21.43 11.02
C GLN A 55 -5.47 -20.32 9.98
N SER A 56 -5.36 -19.05 10.40
CA SER A 56 -5.42 -17.89 9.51
C SER A 56 -4.49 -16.78 9.99
N ILE A 57 -4.05 -15.93 9.06
CA ILE A 57 -3.22 -14.75 9.36
C ILE A 57 -3.73 -13.56 8.56
N GLN A 58 -3.92 -12.44 9.25
CA GLN A 58 -4.22 -11.15 8.65
C GLN A 58 -2.95 -10.32 8.56
N LEU A 59 -2.58 -9.94 7.34
CA LEU A 59 -1.38 -9.17 7.05
C LEU A 59 -1.76 -7.84 6.42
N SER A 60 -1.17 -6.77 6.93
CA SER A 60 -1.28 -5.45 6.32
C SER A 60 -0.43 -5.36 5.03
N CYS A 61 -0.75 -4.40 4.15
CA CYS A 61 -0.21 -4.34 2.80
C CYS A 61 1.32 -4.09 2.71
N GLY A 62 1.95 -3.66 3.80
CA GLY A 62 3.40 -3.46 3.91
C GLY A 62 4.16 -4.68 4.45
N VAL A 63 3.49 -5.76 4.81
CA VAL A 63 4.15 -7.00 5.23
C VAL A 63 4.83 -7.66 4.03
N ILE A 64 6.10 -7.98 4.18
CA ILE A 64 6.92 -8.68 3.19
C ILE A 64 7.32 -10.01 3.79
N GLY A 65 7.12 -11.11 3.07
CA GLY A 65 7.74 -12.38 3.43
C GLY A 65 9.24 -12.28 3.20
N SER A 66 10.02 -12.06 4.26
CA SER A 66 11.48 -12.13 4.25
C SER A 66 11.93 -13.40 4.97
N HIS A 67 13.01 -14.00 4.47
CA HIS A 67 13.63 -15.21 5.05
C HIS A 67 14.16 -14.98 6.47
#